data_AF-A0A1E7H473-F1
#
_entry.id   AF-A0A1E7H473-F1
#
_cell.length_a   1.000
_cell.length_b   1.000
_cell.length_c   1.000
_cell.angle_alpha   90.00
_cell.angle_beta   90.00
_cell.angle_gamma   90.00
#
_symmetry.space_group_name_H-M   'P 1'
#
loop_
_entity.id
_entity.type
_entity.pdbx_description
1 polymer ?
#
loop_
_entity_poly.entity_id
_entity_poly.type
_entity_poly.pdbx_seq_one_letter_code
_entity_poly.pdbx_strand_id
1 'polypeptide(L)'
;MRPIFIFVQLLVICTGLFFGSALVPNSASATDPSFDCSKTAHDAEELICNDDELAALDNQLAGVYQAAQHNFPEEERKNLKTIQQGWIKGRNDCWKSDDLRNCIKAAYESRTTELQIQAGLITRPEPVQYRCDGGEYDFLTAIFYHETVLPVVVLTRINGQDTRQVIAYHTRSGRGAKYSGQNVLFWSKNNEAMVEWNDDKLKCKEISTLTDSSHP
;
A
#
# COMPACT_ATOMS: atom_id res chain seq x y z
N MET A 1 46.94 -3.30 26.56
CA MET A 1 47.36 -1.89 26.54
C MET A 1 46.23 -1.05 27.13
N ARG A 2 46.49 -0.40 28.27
CA ARG A 2 45.59 0.53 28.98
C ARG A 2 46.48 1.62 29.59
N PRO A 3 46.10 2.90 29.52
CA PRO A 3 46.47 3.89 30.54
C PRO A 3 45.17 4.40 31.19
N ILE A 4 44.85 4.18 32.46
CA ILE A 4 45.44 4.73 33.70
C ILE A 4 45.99 6.15 33.53
N PHE A 5 45.14 7.14 33.83
CA PHE A 5 45.56 8.42 34.38
C PHE A 5 44.63 8.82 35.53
N ILE A 6 45.25 8.99 36.69
CA ILE A 6 44.71 9.47 37.97
C ILE A 6 45.17 10.95 38.10
N PHE A 7 44.48 11.71 38.98
CA PHE A 7 44.73 13.09 39.44
C PHE A 7 44.06 14.16 38.57
N VAL A 8 43.25 15.10 39.07
CA VAL A 8 43.30 15.84 40.34
C VAL A 8 41.88 16.24 40.77
N GLN A 9 41.55 16.02 42.04
CA GLN A 9 40.44 16.67 42.73
C GLN A 9 40.84 18.12 43.06
N LEU A 10 40.05 19.08 42.61
CA LEU A 10 40.07 20.44 43.14
C LEU A 10 38.63 20.87 43.41
N LEU A 11 38.36 21.04 44.70
CA LEU A 11 37.08 21.45 45.28
C LEU A 11 37.21 22.95 45.56
N VAL A 12 36.47 23.78 44.83
CA VAL A 12 36.19 25.18 45.23
C VAL A 12 34.72 25.47 44.98
N ILE A 13 34.07 25.88 46.07
CA ILE A 13 32.65 26.14 46.26
C ILE A 13 32.34 27.53 45.67
N CYS A 14 31.27 27.64 44.88
CA CYS A 14 30.63 28.91 44.58
C CYS A 14 29.10 28.74 44.68
N THR A 15 28.58 29.16 45.82
CA THR A 15 27.30 29.86 46.02
C THR A 15 26.28 29.85 44.86
N GLY A 16 25.16 29.16 45.10
CA GLY A 16 23.81 29.64 44.78
C GLY A 16 23.48 29.88 43.31
N LEU A 17 23.08 28.82 42.61
CA LEU A 17 22.17 28.90 41.47
C LEU A 17 21.21 27.72 41.59
N PHE A 18 19.96 28.03 41.94
CA PHE A 18 18.83 27.11 41.78
C PHE A 18 18.77 26.73 40.29
N PHE A 19 19.33 25.58 39.93
CA PHE A 19 19.03 24.93 38.66
C PHE A 19 17.59 24.42 38.76
N GLY A 20 16.64 25.32 38.50
CA GLY A 20 15.28 24.92 38.20
C GLY A 20 15.32 24.08 36.94
N SER A 21 15.20 22.76 37.07
CA SER A 21 14.92 21.88 35.95
C SER A 21 13.57 22.28 35.36
N ALA A 22 13.61 23.17 34.37
CA ALA A 22 12.46 23.44 33.52
C ALA A 22 12.13 22.14 32.79
N LEU A 23 11.02 21.51 33.19
CA LEU A 23 10.36 20.50 32.39
C LEU A 23 9.91 21.19 31.11
N VAL A 24 10.69 21.07 30.04
CA VAL A 24 10.24 21.48 28.70
C VAL A 24 9.11 20.51 28.34
N PRO A 25 7.85 20.97 28.23
CA PRO A 25 6.80 20.10 27.72
C PRO A 25 7.21 19.69 26.30
N ASN A 26 7.47 18.40 26.13
CA ASN A 26 7.70 17.81 24.83
C ASN A 26 6.33 17.74 24.15
N SER A 27 5.86 18.87 23.64
CA SER A 27 4.72 18.93 22.75
C SER A 27 5.12 18.14 21.51
N ALA A 28 4.73 16.87 21.44
CA ALA A 28 4.68 16.18 20.17
C ALA A 28 3.72 17.01 19.30
N SER A 29 4.27 17.68 18.29
CA SER A 29 3.43 18.34 17.29
C SER A 29 2.60 17.26 16.64
N ALA A 30 1.28 17.30 16.87
CA ALA A 30 0.33 16.49 16.13
C ALA A 30 0.59 16.73 14.63
N THR A 31 0.63 15.66 13.84
CA THR A 31 0.85 15.79 12.40
C THR A 31 -0.45 16.25 11.77
N ASP A 32 -0.51 17.48 11.27
CA ASP A 32 -1.69 17.93 10.52
C ASP A 32 -1.81 17.13 9.21
N PRO A 33 -3.01 16.65 8.83
CA PRO A 33 -3.22 15.99 7.54
C PRO A 33 -3.07 16.98 6.38
N SER A 34 -3.09 16.48 5.14
CA SER A 34 -2.94 17.28 3.91
C SER A 34 -4.15 18.17 3.58
N PHE A 35 -5.19 18.14 4.42
CA PHE A 35 -6.40 18.97 4.30
C PHE A 35 -6.66 19.81 5.57
N ASP A 36 -7.49 20.84 5.45
CA ASP A 36 -7.77 21.81 6.52
C ASP A 36 -8.75 21.24 7.56
N CYS A 37 -8.23 20.87 8.73
CA CYS A 37 -9.00 20.35 9.86
C CYS A 37 -10.06 21.32 10.43
N SER A 38 -10.02 22.61 10.10
CA SER A 38 -11.08 23.54 10.50
C SER A 38 -12.36 23.43 9.64
N LYS A 39 -12.32 22.63 8.57
CA LYS A 39 -13.40 22.50 7.57
C LYS A 39 -13.92 21.08 7.42
N THR A 40 -13.69 20.21 8.40
CA THR A 40 -14.16 18.81 8.36
C THR A 40 -15.68 18.75 8.37
N ALA A 41 -16.26 17.92 7.49
CA ALA A 41 -17.70 17.72 7.39
C ALA A 41 -18.14 16.27 7.65
N HIS A 42 -17.18 15.37 7.89
CA HIS A 42 -17.39 13.93 7.97
C HIS A 42 -16.64 13.33 9.16
N ASP A 43 -17.25 12.35 9.83
CA ASP A 43 -16.65 11.62 10.98
C ASP A 43 -15.26 11.08 10.66
N ALA A 44 -15.05 10.61 9.43
CA ALA A 44 -13.75 10.15 8.97
C ALA A 44 -12.69 11.26 8.98
N GLU A 45 -13.03 12.47 8.52
CA GLU A 45 -12.12 13.62 8.48
C GLU A 45 -11.81 14.13 9.89
N GLU A 46 -12.81 14.17 10.76
CA GLU A 46 -12.62 14.51 12.18
C GLU A 46 -11.66 13.51 12.85
N LEU A 47 -11.83 12.21 12.60
CA LEU A 47 -10.94 11.19 13.17
C LEU A 47 -9.52 11.32 12.61
N ILE A 48 -9.35 11.57 11.31
CA ILE A 48 -8.02 11.77 10.70
C ILE A 48 -7.31 12.97 11.33
N CYS A 49 -8.03 14.07 11.60
CA CYS A 49 -7.46 15.26 12.24
C CYS A 49 -7.00 15.05 13.69
N ASN A 50 -7.46 14.00 14.36
CA ASN A 50 -7.17 13.72 15.77
C ASN A 50 -6.32 12.44 15.96
N ASP A 51 -5.91 11.78 14.88
CA ASP A 51 -5.13 10.54 14.92
C ASP A 51 -3.86 10.70 14.07
N ASP A 52 -2.70 10.78 14.74
CA ASP A 52 -1.40 11.02 14.10
C ASP A 52 -1.05 9.96 13.03
N GLU A 53 -1.45 8.69 13.23
CA GLU A 53 -1.18 7.63 12.24
C GLU A 53 -2.03 7.84 10.99
N LEU A 54 -3.31 8.17 11.15
CA LEU A 54 -4.18 8.44 10.02
C LEU A 54 -3.78 9.73 9.28
N ALA A 55 -3.35 10.77 9.99
CA ALA A 55 -2.84 11.98 9.38
C ALA A 55 -1.53 11.75 8.62
N ALA A 56 -0.65 10.88 9.13
CA ALA A 56 0.56 10.47 8.42
C ALA A 56 0.23 9.69 7.12
N LEU A 57 -0.74 8.78 7.17
CA LEU A 57 -1.23 8.05 5.98
C LEU A 57 -1.86 9.00 4.95
N ASP A 58 -2.57 10.02 5.40
CA ASP A 58 -3.12 11.06 4.53
C ASP A 58 -2.03 11.83 3.78
N ASN A 59 -1.02 12.30 4.52
CA ASN A 59 0.13 12.99 3.93
C ASN A 59 0.93 12.09 2.97
N GLN A 60 1.10 10.81 3.31
CA GLN A 60 1.74 9.83 2.43
C GLN A 60 0.97 9.69 1.10
N LEU A 61 -0.35 9.53 1.17
CA LEU A 61 -1.18 9.43 -0.02
C LEU A 61 -1.14 10.72 -0.85
N ALA A 62 -1.14 11.89 -0.21
CA ALA A 62 -1.02 13.18 -0.91
C ALA A 62 0.27 13.28 -1.73
N GLY A 63 1.40 12.86 -1.16
CA GLY A 63 2.68 12.80 -1.86
C GLY A 63 2.68 11.81 -3.03
N VAL A 64 2.13 10.60 -2.82
CA VAL A 64 1.99 9.59 -3.88
C VAL A 64 1.07 10.07 -5.00
N TYR A 65 -0.03 10.75 -4.67
CA TYR A 65 -0.96 11.31 -5.65
C TYR A 65 -0.32 12.44 -6.46
N GLN A 66 0.52 13.28 -5.85
CA GLN A 66 1.31 14.27 -6.59
C GLN A 66 2.25 13.60 -7.58
N ALA A 67 3.03 12.61 -7.14
CA ALA A 67 3.93 11.86 -8.02
C ALA A 67 3.17 11.15 -9.16
N ALA A 68 2.02 10.56 -8.86
CA ALA A 68 1.15 9.95 -9.85
C ALA A 68 0.68 10.96 -10.91
N GLN A 69 0.26 12.17 -10.51
CA GLN A 69 -0.12 13.20 -11.48
C GLN A 69 1.00 13.56 -12.46
N HIS A 70 2.26 13.50 -12.03
CA HIS A 70 3.40 13.75 -12.92
C HIS A 70 3.67 12.59 -13.88
N ASN A 71 3.55 11.34 -13.41
CA ASN A 71 3.87 10.14 -14.19
C ASN A 71 2.76 9.68 -15.13
N PHE A 72 1.49 9.97 -14.82
CA PHE A 72 0.38 9.62 -15.68
C PHE A 72 0.40 10.44 -16.99
N PRO A 73 -0.02 9.84 -18.13
CA PRO A 73 -0.24 10.56 -19.38
C PRO A 73 -1.17 11.76 -19.19
N GLU A 74 -0.93 12.85 -19.93
CA GLU A 74 -1.63 14.11 -19.72
C GLU A 74 -3.15 13.97 -19.87
N GLU A 75 -3.57 13.19 -20.87
CA GLU A 75 -4.96 12.86 -21.17
C GLU A 75 -5.65 12.07 -20.04
N GLU A 76 -4.89 11.33 -19.24
CA GLU A 76 -5.42 10.54 -18.11
C GLU A 76 -5.48 11.32 -16.81
N ARG A 77 -4.74 12.43 -16.65
CA ARG A 77 -4.67 13.21 -15.41
C ARG A 77 -6.04 13.73 -14.94
N LYS A 78 -6.91 14.12 -15.86
CA LYS A 78 -8.28 14.55 -15.52
C LYS A 78 -9.11 13.40 -14.95
N ASN A 79 -8.94 12.21 -15.52
CA ASN A 79 -9.59 11.00 -15.02
C ASN A 79 -9.04 10.62 -13.64
N LEU A 80 -7.71 10.64 -13.46
CA LEU A 80 -7.05 10.42 -12.18
C LEU A 80 -7.60 11.34 -11.07
N LYS A 81 -7.78 12.63 -11.35
CA LYS A 81 -8.40 13.58 -10.41
C LYS A 81 -9.83 13.21 -10.05
N THR A 82 -10.62 12.81 -11.04
CA THR A 82 -12.02 12.40 -10.83
C THR A 82 -12.10 11.15 -9.96
N ILE A 83 -11.25 10.15 -10.23
CA ILE A 83 -11.14 8.93 -9.45
C ILE A 83 -10.72 9.24 -8.02
N GLN A 84 -9.73 10.12 -7.83
CA GLN A 84 -9.27 10.51 -6.49
C GLN A 84 -10.37 11.19 -5.67
N GLN A 85 -11.17 12.06 -6.29
CA GLN A 85 -12.33 12.68 -5.63
C GLN A 85 -13.41 11.64 -5.26
N GLY A 86 -13.65 10.67 -6.14
CA GLY A 86 -14.53 9.53 -5.85
C GLY A 86 -14.02 8.70 -4.67
N TRP A 87 -12.71 8.44 -4.63
CA TRP A 87 -12.06 7.73 -3.54
C TRP A 87 -12.20 8.45 -2.19
N ILE A 88 -12.04 9.79 -2.14
CA ILE A 88 -12.25 10.57 -0.91
C ILE A 88 -13.67 10.37 -0.35
N LYS A 89 -14.69 10.36 -1.24
CA LYS A 89 -16.08 10.07 -0.84
C LYS A 89 -16.22 8.66 -0.29
N GLY A 90 -15.58 7.68 -0.94
CA GLY A 90 -15.57 6.29 -0.47
C GLY A 90 -14.90 6.11 0.90
N ARG A 91 -13.77 6.79 1.15
CA ARG A 91 -13.14 6.86 2.48
C ARG A 91 -14.09 7.48 3.51
N ASN A 92 -14.76 8.57 3.17
CA ASN A 92 -15.69 9.23 4.08
C ASN A 92 -16.91 8.36 4.41
N ASP A 93 -17.28 7.40 3.55
CA ASP A 93 -18.32 6.40 3.81
C ASP A 93 -17.93 5.34 4.88
N CYS A 94 -16.70 5.38 5.42
CA CYS A 94 -16.28 4.52 6.52
C CYS A 94 -17.11 4.67 7.81
N TRP A 95 -17.93 5.74 7.94
CA TRP A 95 -18.93 5.86 9.01
C TRP A 95 -19.91 4.68 9.06
N LYS A 96 -20.07 3.95 7.95
CA LYS A 96 -20.92 2.74 7.85
C LYS A 96 -20.24 1.49 8.42
N SER A 97 -18.96 1.55 8.76
CA SER A 97 -18.20 0.42 9.30
C SER A 97 -18.32 0.34 10.82
N ASP A 98 -18.36 -0.87 11.36
CA ASP A 98 -18.27 -1.11 12.81
C ASP A 98 -16.92 -0.66 13.41
N ASP A 99 -15.88 -0.58 12.57
CA ASP A 99 -14.55 -0.10 12.93
C ASP A 99 -14.12 1.03 11.98
N LEU A 100 -14.59 2.24 12.31
CA LEU A 100 -14.32 3.46 11.54
C LEU A 100 -12.81 3.67 11.30
N ARG A 101 -11.99 3.50 12.34
CA ARG A 101 -10.55 3.76 12.28
C ARG A 101 -9.87 2.80 11.31
N ASN A 102 -10.11 1.49 11.44
CA ASN A 102 -9.50 0.50 10.56
C ASN A 102 -10.02 0.60 9.12
N CYS A 103 -11.28 1.00 8.92
CA CYS A 103 -11.80 1.28 7.59
C CYS A 103 -11.01 2.40 6.89
N ILE A 104 -10.77 3.53 7.58
CA ILE A 104 -10.01 4.65 7.05
C ILE A 104 -8.56 4.24 6.76
N LYS A 105 -7.91 3.57 7.72
CA LYS A 105 -6.54 3.06 7.56
C LYS A 105 -6.43 2.18 6.31
N ALA A 106 -7.30 1.19 6.17
CA ALA A 106 -7.31 0.29 5.02
C ALA A 106 -7.54 1.05 3.70
N ALA A 107 -8.41 2.06 3.69
CA ALA A 107 -8.67 2.88 2.50
C ALA A 107 -7.44 3.67 2.04
N TYR A 108 -6.64 4.21 2.97
CA TYR A 108 -5.39 4.89 2.64
C TYR A 108 -4.32 3.92 2.13
N GLU A 109 -4.13 2.81 2.85
CA GLU A 109 -3.11 1.80 2.52
C GLU A 109 -3.36 1.17 1.13
N SER A 110 -4.64 0.86 0.83
CA SER A 110 -5.05 0.32 -0.47
C SER A 110 -4.80 1.33 -1.58
N ARG A 111 -5.27 2.57 -1.41
CA ARG A 111 -5.15 3.61 -2.44
C ARG A 111 -3.72 4.00 -2.73
N THR A 112 -2.88 4.05 -1.70
CA THR A 112 -1.45 4.31 -1.83
C THR A 112 -0.79 3.23 -2.67
N THR A 113 -1.09 1.96 -2.37
CA THR A 113 -0.56 0.81 -3.12
C THR A 113 -1.03 0.83 -4.58
N GLU A 114 -2.31 1.10 -4.83
CA GLU A 114 -2.87 1.21 -6.17
C GLU A 114 -2.16 2.28 -7.01
N LEU A 115 -2.01 3.50 -6.47
CA LEU A 115 -1.39 4.60 -7.19
C LEU A 115 0.10 4.34 -7.45
N GLN A 116 0.81 3.76 -6.49
CA GLN A 116 2.22 3.39 -6.67
C GLN A 116 2.41 2.42 -7.84
N ILE A 117 1.55 1.41 -7.95
CA ILE A 117 1.58 0.44 -9.05
C ILE A 117 1.19 1.10 -10.37
N GLN A 118 0.06 1.81 -10.41
CA GLN A 118 -0.48 2.37 -11.66
C GLN A 118 0.41 3.47 -12.25
N ALA A 119 1.02 4.31 -11.40
CA ALA A 119 1.92 5.37 -11.83
C ALA A 119 3.38 4.90 -12.04
N GLY A 120 3.67 3.61 -11.88
CA GLY A 120 5.03 3.07 -11.99
C GLY A 120 6.02 3.67 -11.00
N LEU A 121 5.56 4.02 -9.79
CA LEU A 121 6.39 4.61 -8.73
C LEU A 121 7.20 3.57 -7.96
N ILE A 122 6.96 2.30 -8.24
CA ILE A 122 7.69 1.16 -7.70
C ILE A 122 8.17 0.28 -8.85
N THR A 123 9.30 -0.38 -8.66
CA THR A 123 9.85 -1.30 -9.66
C THR A 123 8.87 -2.46 -9.88
N ARG A 124 8.51 -2.70 -11.14
CA ARG A 124 7.65 -3.81 -11.55
C ARG A 124 8.41 -5.14 -11.43
N PRO A 125 7.96 -6.08 -10.59
CA PRO A 125 8.55 -7.41 -10.48
C PRO A 125 8.35 -8.25 -11.74
N GLU A 126 9.13 -9.33 -11.86
CA GLU A 126 8.98 -10.30 -12.95
C GLU A 126 7.60 -10.98 -12.90
N PRO A 127 6.86 -11.01 -14.03
CA PRO A 127 5.55 -11.65 -14.08
C PRO A 127 5.65 -13.18 -14.06
N VAL A 128 4.77 -13.83 -13.29
CA VAL A 128 4.53 -15.27 -13.40
C VAL A 128 3.38 -15.51 -14.36
N GLN A 129 3.60 -16.34 -15.38
CA GLN A 129 2.59 -16.64 -16.39
C GLN A 129 2.00 -18.03 -16.17
N TYR A 130 0.69 -18.16 -16.33
CA TYR A 130 -0.04 -19.41 -16.20
C TYR A 130 -0.94 -19.65 -17.42
N ARG A 131 -1.15 -20.93 -17.75
CA ARG A 131 -2.25 -21.40 -18.60
C ARG A 131 -3.37 -21.92 -17.70
N CYS A 132 -4.59 -21.44 -17.88
CA CYS A 132 -5.76 -21.84 -17.12
C CYS A 132 -6.66 -22.80 -17.93
N ASP A 133 -7.57 -23.49 -17.25
CA ASP A 133 -8.47 -24.50 -17.84
C ASP A 133 -9.81 -23.95 -18.36
N GLY A 134 -9.98 -22.62 -18.42
CA GLY A 134 -11.20 -21.97 -18.94
C GLY A 134 -11.25 -21.79 -20.47
N GLY A 135 -10.34 -22.41 -21.22
CA GLY A 135 -10.33 -22.40 -22.69
C GLY A 135 -8.92 -22.54 -23.27
N GLU A 136 -8.83 -22.71 -24.59
CA GLU A 136 -7.55 -22.82 -25.32
C GLU A 136 -6.70 -21.55 -25.19
N TYR A 137 -7.35 -20.38 -25.09
CA TYR A 137 -6.73 -19.07 -25.04
C TYR A 137 -6.87 -18.39 -23.67
N ASP A 138 -6.93 -19.16 -22.58
CA ASP A 138 -7.08 -18.64 -21.22
C ASP A 138 -5.72 -18.56 -20.49
N PHE A 139 -5.18 -17.35 -20.43
CA PHE A 139 -3.89 -17.05 -19.81
C PHE A 139 -4.06 -16.13 -18.61
N LEU A 140 -3.31 -16.40 -17.56
CA LEU A 140 -3.25 -15.57 -16.36
C LEU A 140 -1.82 -15.11 -16.14
N THR A 141 -1.63 -13.80 -16.00
CA THR A 141 -0.36 -13.21 -15.57
C THR A 141 -0.53 -12.68 -14.15
N ALA A 142 0.38 -13.07 -13.25
CA ALA A 142 0.42 -12.61 -11.86
C ALA A 142 1.72 -11.85 -11.60
N ILE A 143 1.61 -10.63 -11.07
CA ILE A 143 2.77 -9.81 -10.67
C ILE A 143 2.67 -9.54 -9.19
N PHE A 144 3.63 -10.07 -8.42
CA PHE A 144 3.61 -10.05 -6.96
C PHE A 144 4.43 -8.88 -6.41
N TYR A 145 3.75 -7.90 -5.82
CA TYR A 145 4.38 -6.77 -5.14
C TYR A 145 4.44 -7.09 -3.64
N HIS A 146 5.61 -7.48 -3.14
CA HIS A 146 5.82 -7.84 -1.74
C HIS A 146 6.26 -6.66 -0.87
N GLU A 147 6.82 -5.61 -1.48
CA GLU A 147 7.43 -4.46 -0.80
C GLU A 147 6.54 -3.20 -0.88
N THR A 148 5.24 -3.38 -1.02
CA THR A 148 4.23 -2.31 -0.96
C THR A 148 3.66 -2.18 0.45
N VAL A 149 2.94 -1.07 0.72
CA VAL A 149 2.24 -0.85 2.00
C VAL A 149 1.35 -2.05 2.34
N LEU A 150 0.60 -2.55 1.36
CA LEU A 150 -0.07 -3.85 1.44
C LEU A 150 0.55 -4.78 0.40
N PRO A 151 1.01 -6.00 0.77
CA PRO A 151 1.43 -6.98 -0.22
C PRO A 151 0.27 -7.35 -1.14
N VAL A 152 0.47 -7.22 -2.45
CA VAL A 152 -0.58 -7.44 -3.45
C VAL A 152 -0.09 -8.28 -4.62
N VAL A 153 -1.04 -8.82 -5.37
CA VAL A 153 -0.83 -9.38 -6.70
C VAL A 153 -1.69 -8.61 -7.70
N VAL A 154 -1.07 -8.16 -8.79
CA VAL A 154 -1.80 -7.71 -9.99
C VAL A 154 -2.05 -8.93 -10.84
N LEU A 155 -3.32 -9.24 -11.07
CA LEU A 155 -3.76 -10.36 -11.91
C LEU A 155 -4.29 -9.79 -13.22
N THR A 156 -3.72 -10.21 -14.34
CA THR A 156 -4.25 -9.94 -15.67
C THR A 156 -4.67 -11.27 -16.30
N ARG A 157 -5.96 -11.47 -16.54
CA ARG A 157 -6.51 -12.61 -17.26
C ARG A 157 -6.86 -12.21 -18.69
N ILE A 158 -6.43 -13.01 -19.65
CA ILE A 158 -6.79 -12.87 -21.06
C ILE A 158 -7.47 -14.17 -21.48
N ASN A 159 -8.71 -14.10 -21.94
CA ASN A 159 -9.44 -15.22 -22.52
C ASN A 159 -10.01 -14.82 -23.89
N GLY A 160 -9.30 -15.18 -24.95
CA GLY A 160 -9.64 -14.75 -26.32
C GLY A 160 -9.51 -13.23 -26.47
N GLN A 161 -10.64 -12.52 -26.57
CA GLN A 161 -10.68 -11.04 -26.65
C GLN A 161 -11.00 -10.37 -25.30
N ASP A 162 -11.37 -11.15 -24.28
CA ASP A 162 -11.70 -10.62 -22.96
C ASP A 162 -10.42 -10.44 -22.15
N THR A 163 -10.13 -9.20 -21.75
CA THR A 163 -9.00 -8.87 -20.88
C THR A 163 -9.51 -8.24 -19.60
N ARG A 164 -9.16 -8.85 -18.46
CA ARG A 164 -9.53 -8.37 -17.13
C ARG A 164 -8.29 -8.19 -16.29
N GLN A 165 -8.22 -7.08 -15.57
CA GLN A 165 -7.14 -6.80 -14.62
C GLN A 165 -7.73 -6.44 -13.25
N VAL A 166 -7.13 -6.96 -12.19
CA VAL A 166 -7.53 -6.68 -10.81
C VAL A 166 -6.31 -6.71 -9.89
N ILE A 167 -6.36 -5.89 -8.84
CA ILE A 167 -5.43 -5.96 -7.71
C ILE A 167 -6.08 -6.80 -6.62
N ALA A 168 -5.37 -7.81 -6.13
CA ALA A 168 -5.80 -8.64 -5.01
C ALA A 168 -4.79 -8.53 -3.86
N TYR A 169 -5.30 -8.38 -2.64
CA TYR A 169 -4.54 -8.15 -1.42
C TYR A 169 -4.23 -9.47 -0.72
N HIS A 170 -3.01 -9.60 -0.20
CA HIS A 170 -2.61 -10.80 0.52
C HIS A 170 -3.52 -11.06 1.73
N THR A 171 -3.92 -12.32 1.92
CA THR A 171 -4.73 -12.75 3.05
C THR A 171 -4.11 -13.95 3.75
N ARG A 172 -4.55 -14.22 4.98
CA ARG A 172 -4.02 -15.34 5.77
C ARG A 172 -4.31 -16.67 5.07
N SER A 173 -3.29 -17.53 4.99
CA SER A 173 -3.43 -18.89 4.51
C SER A 173 -2.51 -19.83 5.29
N GLY A 174 -2.93 -21.09 5.47
CA GLY A 174 -2.12 -22.11 6.13
C GLY A 174 -1.05 -22.73 5.24
N ARG A 175 -1.15 -22.57 3.91
CA ARG A 175 -0.20 -23.10 2.92
C ARG A 175 -0.34 -22.36 1.60
N GLY A 176 0.76 -22.04 0.93
CA GLY A 176 0.76 -21.25 -0.31
C GLY A 176 0.53 -19.76 -0.05
N ALA A 177 0.33 -18.98 -1.11
CA ALA A 177 0.07 -17.55 -1.01
C ALA A 177 -1.35 -17.26 -1.51
N LYS A 178 -2.19 -16.67 -0.66
CA LYS A 178 -3.60 -16.40 -0.95
C LYS A 178 -3.83 -14.91 -1.02
N TYR A 179 -4.58 -14.48 -2.02
CA TYR A 179 -4.90 -13.08 -2.29
C TYR A 179 -6.40 -12.93 -2.58
N SER A 180 -6.99 -11.83 -2.13
CA SER A 180 -8.41 -11.52 -2.33
C SER A 180 -8.57 -10.09 -2.84
N GLY A 181 -9.39 -9.91 -3.86
CA GLY A 181 -9.69 -8.60 -4.44
C GLY A 181 -11.15 -8.49 -4.85
N GLN A 182 -11.47 -7.48 -5.67
CA GLN A 182 -12.81 -7.28 -6.21
C GLN A 182 -13.25 -8.51 -7.02
N ASN A 183 -14.17 -9.30 -6.47
CA ASN A 183 -14.70 -10.53 -7.05
C ASN A 183 -13.63 -11.52 -7.52
N VAL A 184 -12.46 -11.52 -6.87
CA VAL A 184 -11.39 -12.45 -7.19
C VAL A 184 -10.81 -13.07 -5.93
N LEU A 185 -10.60 -14.38 -5.97
CA LEU A 185 -9.79 -15.10 -5.01
C LEU A 185 -8.70 -15.85 -5.77
N PHE A 186 -7.44 -15.57 -5.44
CA PHE A 186 -6.29 -16.20 -6.05
C PHE A 186 -5.48 -16.95 -5.00
N TRP A 187 -5.07 -18.17 -5.32
CA TRP A 187 -4.24 -18.99 -4.45
C TRP A 187 -3.15 -19.68 -5.26
N SER A 188 -1.89 -19.36 -4.99
CA SER A 188 -0.74 -20.00 -5.63
C SER A 188 0.00 -20.93 -4.68
N LYS A 189 0.53 -22.02 -5.24
CA LYS A 189 1.41 -22.95 -4.55
C LYS A 189 2.29 -23.66 -5.57
N ASN A 190 3.61 -23.55 -5.40
CA ASN A 190 4.59 -24.08 -6.35
C ASN A 190 4.31 -23.52 -7.76
N ASN A 191 4.17 -24.40 -8.75
CA ASN A 191 3.89 -24.09 -10.15
C ASN A 191 2.40 -24.17 -10.52
N GLU A 192 1.51 -24.14 -9.53
CA GLU A 192 0.06 -24.21 -9.71
C GLU A 192 -0.61 -23.02 -9.04
N ALA A 193 -1.73 -22.59 -9.62
CA ALA A 193 -2.60 -21.60 -9.03
C ALA A 193 -4.08 -21.97 -9.22
N MET A 194 -4.90 -21.57 -8.26
CA MET A 194 -6.36 -21.55 -8.36
C MET A 194 -6.80 -20.10 -8.43
N VAL A 195 -7.71 -19.79 -9.35
CA VAL A 195 -8.38 -18.49 -9.37
C VAL A 195 -9.88 -18.69 -9.41
N GLU A 196 -10.59 -17.99 -8.55
CA GLU A 196 -12.05 -17.87 -8.56
C GLU A 196 -12.35 -16.42 -8.93
N TRP A 197 -12.91 -16.22 -10.12
CA TRP A 197 -13.20 -14.89 -10.68
C TRP A 197 -14.71 -14.78 -10.90
N ASN A 198 -15.39 -14.01 -10.06
CA ASN A 198 -16.84 -14.16 -9.84
C ASN A 198 -17.16 -15.62 -9.51
N ASP A 199 -17.98 -16.30 -10.31
CA ASP A 199 -18.34 -17.71 -10.13
C ASP A 199 -17.45 -18.69 -10.92
N ASP A 200 -16.51 -18.18 -11.75
CA ASP A 200 -15.62 -19.01 -12.56
C ASP A 200 -14.44 -19.53 -11.72
N LYS A 201 -14.34 -20.85 -11.56
CA LYS A 201 -13.21 -21.49 -10.87
C LYS A 201 -12.26 -22.11 -11.87
N LEU A 202 -11.02 -21.64 -11.89
CA LEU A 202 -10.00 -22.08 -12.83
C LEU A 202 -8.81 -22.69 -12.10
N LYS A 203 -8.27 -23.74 -12.71
CA LYS A 203 -6.98 -24.32 -12.37
C LYS A 203 -5.97 -23.83 -13.38
N CYS A 204 -4.89 -23.26 -12.87
CA CYS A 204 -3.85 -22.65 -13.68
C CYS A 204 -2.51 -23.31 -13.39
N LYS A 205 -1.74 -23.59 -14.45
CA LYS A 205 -0.40 -24.16 -14.35
C LYS A 205 0.61 -23.17 -14.91
N GLU A 206 1.67 -22.94 -14.16
CA GLU A 206 2.74 -22.04 -14.54
C GLU A 206 3.37 -22.51 -15.87
N ILE A 207 3.60 -21.55 -16.75
CA ILE A 207 4.31 -21.75 -18.01
C ILE A 207 5.72 -21.23 -17.78
N SER A 208 6.71 -22.13 -17.82
CA SER A 208 8.10 -21.71 -17.69
C SER A 208 8.45 -20.81 -18.88
N THR A 209 8.92 -19.59 -18.61
CA THR A 209 9.67 -18.77 -19.57
C THR A 209 11.07 -19.37 -19.73
N LEU A 210 11.17 -20.64 -20.13
CA LEU A 210 12.42 -21.12 -20.68
C LEU A 210 12.57 -20.38 -22.01
N THR A 211 13.57 -19.50 -22.05
CA THR A 211 14.19 -18.97 -23.24
C THR A 211 14.35 -20.08 -24.27
N ASP A 212 13.39 -20.19 -25.20
CA ASP A 212 13.67 -20.74 -26.51
C ASP A 212 14.32 -19.61 -27.32
N SER A 213 15.53 -19.24 -26.92
CA SER A 213 16.46 -18.50 -27.76
C SER A 213 17.18 -19.47 -28.70
N SER A 214 16.44 -20.41 -29.27
CA SER A 214 16.86 -21.16 -30.44
C SER A 214 15.98 -20.75 -31.63
N HIS A 215 16.37 -19.64 -32.25
CA HIS A 215 16.10 -19.44 -33.67
C HIS A 215 17.45 -19.45 -34.39
N PRO A 216 17.54 -20.18 -35.53
CA PRO A 216 18.77 -20.50 -36.23
C PRO A 216 19.47 -19.30 -36.88
#